data_AF-A0A2H1VT38-F1
#
_entry.id   AF-A0A2H1VT38-F1
#
_cell.length_a   1.000
_cell.length_b   1.000
_cell.length_c   1.000
_cell.angle_alpha   90.00
_cell.angle_beta   90.00
_cell.angle_gamma   90.00
#
_symmetry.space_group_name_H-M   'P 1'
#
loop_
_entity.id
_entity.type
_entity.pdbx_description
1 polymer ?
#
loop_
_entity_poly.entity_id
_entity_poly.type
_entity_poly.pdbx_seq_one_letter_code
_entity_poly.pdbx_strand_id
1 'polypeptide(L)'
;INDDAATVRRRCKDAAATMKHYSSGPATVNDYFMMYLAKWKRAAVVLLFVWIVVTYLVISPLRCNGNQDEVSEFQERLKKVSSQLETLRQQHSNLISQIKKSSSLNGNLKDIDTGSLFLDGVQGPTEDYENLRRRIYSNTKELWYYVHHELTKVIQEDNKAEKIQTILDQIGERKRSLLSDQQSLPELDGYNEWRQAEAANVSDLVQRRLHYLQNPPDCKEARKLICNLNKGCGFGCQLHHIVYCLIFAYATERTLILNSKGWRYNNKGWEYVFMPISDTCTSAYDDKVVMWPAKTRLSKKSFKNYLLDIGDSYGDFIERTFLNDPQTQRTTLTYDAKVLALTFIDSISQKPKFLPLAIPKDLAHRITRFNGDPSSWWIGQMLKYILKPRQAMQKAINDTIAKMNFKKPIVGVHIRRTDKVGTEAAFHHIHEYMVH
;
A
#
# COMPACT_ATOMS: atom_id res chain seq x y z
N ILE A 1 56.63 -42.82 -68.14
CA ILE A 1 57.33 -42.66 -66.84
C ILE A 1 56.81 -43.80 -65.96
N ASN A 2 57.13 -45.04 -66.36
CA ASN A 2 58.16 -45.94 -65.80
C ASN A 2 57.76 -46.43 -64.40
N ASP A 3 57.79 -47.70 -63.99
CA ASP A 3 58.00 -49.05 -64.57
C ASP A 3 57.41 -49.99 -63.48
N ASP A 4 56.53 -50.95 -63.79
CA ASP A 4 56.81 -52.39 -64.00
C ASP A 4 57.47 -53.23 -62.86
N ALA A 5 56.67 -54.23 -62.40
CA ALA A 5 56.99 -55.67 -62.27
C ALA A 5 57.87 -56.30 -61.14
N ALA A 6 57.48 -57.57 -60.84
CA ALA A 6 58.19 -58.72 -60.19
C ALA A 6 58.29 -58.79 -58.63
N THR A 7 57.67 -59.75 -57.88
CA THR A 7 57.71 -61.24 -57.77
C THR A 7 58.91 -61.84 -57.01
N VAL A 8 58.72 -62.49 -55.82
CA VAL A 8 59.47 -63.68 -55.26
C VAL A 8 58.64 -64.33 -54.10
N ARG A 9 58.05 -65.55 -54.20
CA ARG A 9 58.43 -66.91 -53.64
C ARG A 9 58.82 -66.93 -52.13
N ARG A 10 58.50 -67.90 -51.23
CA ARG A 10 58.36 -69.39 -51.29
C ARG A 10 57.80 -69.98 -49.97
N ARG A 11 57.59 -71.30 -49.96
CA ARG A 11 56.87 -72.22 -49.03
C ARG A 11 57.72 -72.90 -47.91
N CYS A 12 56.99 -73.48 -46.94
CA CYS A 12 57.22 -74.71 -46.11
C CYS A 12 58.09 -74.70 -44.83
N LYS A 13 57.50 -75.13 -43.70
CA LYS A 13 57.80 -76.42 -43.01
C LYS A 13 56.80 -76.74 -41.87
N ASP A 14 56.30 -77.97 -41.87
CA ASP A 14 55.44 -78.62 -40.87
C ASP A 14 56.25 -79.23 -39.70
N ALA A 15 55.55 -79.48 -38.57
CA ALA A 15 55.66 -80.62 -37.62
C ALA A 15 55.26 -80.16 -36.20
N ALA A 16 54.11 -80.53 -35.64
CA ALA A 16 53.73 -81.83 -35.05
C ALA A 16 54.38 -82.14 -33.68
N ALA A 17 53.49 -82.25 -32.68
CA ALA A 17 53.52 -83.07 -31.45
C ALA A 17 54.58 -82.82 -30.37
N THR A 18 54.12 -82.40 -29.18
CA THR A 18 54.31 -83.18 -27.92
C THR A 18 53.48 -82.63 -26.75
N MET A 19 52.78 -83.55 -26.07
CA MET A 19 52.05 -83.36 -24.82
C MET A 19 52.95 -82.82 -23.69
N LYS A 20 52.37 -82.00 -22.80
CA LYS A 20 52.67 -82.04 -21.36
C LYS A 20 51.46 -81.55 -20.56
N HIS A 21 50.85 -82.49 -19.83
CA HIS A 21 49.93 -82.22 -18.73
C HIS A 21 50.57 -81.26 -17.73
N TYR A 22 49.81 -80.26 -17.26
CA TYR A 22 50.00 -79.69 -15.93
C TYR A 22 48.65 -79.57 -15.22
N SER A 23 48.71 -79.95 -13.95
CA SER A 23 47.61 -80.32 -13.05
C SER A 23 46.60 -79.20 -12.81
N SER A 24 45.31 -79.54 -12.89
CA SER A 24 44.17 -78.76 -12.42
C SER A 24 44.07 -78.85 -10.90
N GLY A 25 44.51 -77.80 -10.20
CA GLY A 25 44.10 -77.55 -8.81
C GLY A 25 42.74 -76.83 -8.78
N PRO A 26 41.85 -77.11 -7.82
CA PRO A 26 40.52 -76.51 -7.81
C PRO A 26 40.61 -75.04 -7.42
N ALA A 27 40.07 -74.15 -8.27
CA ALA A 27 39.82 -72.76 -7.91
C ALA A 27 38.88 -72.73 -6.71
N THR A 28 39.30 -72.07 -5.64
CA THR A 28 38.52 -72.01 -4.40
C THR A 28 37.38 -71.00 -4.54
N VAL A 29 36.31 -71.19 -3.77
CA VAL A 29 35.12 -70.32 -3.73
C VAL A 29 35.47 -68.83 -3.54
N ASN A 30 36.63 -68.55 -2.94
CA ASN A 30 37.15 -67.21 -2.71
C ASN A 30 37.55 -66.46 -4.00
N ASP A 31 38.01 -67.18 -5.03
CA ASP A 31 38.42 -66.57 -6.31
C ASP A 31 37.22 -66.12 -7.14
N TYR A 32 36.11 -66.88 -7.10
CA TYR A 32 34.84 -66.47 -7.70
C TYR A 32 34.21 -65.29 -6.94
N PHE A 33 34.33 -65.26 -5.61
CA PHE A 33 33.80 -64.18 -4.78
C PHE A 33 34.54 -62.85 -5.02
N MET A 34 35.86 -62.87 -5.15
CA MET A 34 36.68 -61.68 -5.44
C MET A 34 36.47 -61.17 -6.87
N MET A 35 36.26 -62.06 -7.85
CA MET A 35 35.90 -61.65 -9.22
C MET A 35 34.48 -61.06 -9.30
N TYR A 36 33.55 -61.55 -8.49
CA TYR A 36 32.19 -61.01 -8.37
C TYR A 36 32.19 -59.62 -7.70
N LEU A 37 32.89 -59.47 -6.58
CA LEU A 37 33.04 -58.18 -5.88
C LEU A 37 33.70 -57.10 -6.75
N ALA A 38 34.69 -57.45 -7.59
CA ALA A 38 35.33 -56.49 -8.48
C ALA A 38 34.41 -55.97 -9.59
N LYS A 39 33.52 -56.83 -10.13
CA LYS A 39 32.48 -56.41 -11.10
C LYS A 39 31.41 -55.54 -10.44
N TRP A 40 30.99 -55.86 -9.22
CA TRP A 40 30.03 -55.06 -8.47
C TRP A 40 30.59 -53.73 -7.97
N LYS A 41 31.89 -53.64 -7.66
CA LYS A 41 32.55 -52.34 -7.36
C LYS A 41 32.49 -51.39 -8.55
N ARG A 42 32.75 -51.88 -9.77
CA ARG A 42 32.64 -51.07 -11.00
C ARG A 42 31.20 -50.64 -11.26
N ALA A 43 30.24 -51.54 -11.08
CA ALA A 43 28.82 -51.22 -11.21
C ALA A 43 28.34 -50.21 -10.15
N ALA A 44 28.79 -50.34 -8.89
CA ALA A 44 28.46 -49.42 -7.81
C ALA A 44 29.03 -48.02 -8.05
N VAL A 45 30.27 -47.90 -8.56
CA VAL A 45 30.87 -46.61 -8.91
C VAL A 45 30.09 -45.94 -10.04
N VAL A 46 29.66 -46.70 -11.06
CA VAL A 46 28.83 -46.17 -12.16
C VAL A 46 27.46 -45.72 -11.64
N LEU A 47 26.81 -46.52 -10.78
CA LEU A 47 25.52 -46.16 -10.18
C LEU A 47 25.62 -44.93 -9.28
N LEU A 48 26.73 -44.76 -8.55
CA LEU A 48 26.98 -43.60 -7.71
C LEU A 48 27.22 -42.35 -8.56
N PHE A 49 27.93 -42.48 -9.68
CA PHE A 49 28.11 -41.39 -10.64
C PHE A 49 26.79 -40.99 -11.30
N VAL A 50 25.96 -41.97 -11.71
CA VAL A 50 24.61 -41.73 -12.23
C VAL A 50 23.74 -41.05 -11.18
N TRP A 51 23.80 -41.48 -9.92
CA TRP A 51 23.05 -40.84 -8.82
C TRP A 51 23.51 -39.40 -8.57
N ILE A 52 24.80 -39.11 -8.63
CA ILE A 52 25.34 -37.73 -8.54
C ILE A 52 24.87 -36.88 -9.72
N VAL A 53 24.86 -37.41 -10.94
CA VAL A 53 24.40 -36.68 -12.13
C VAL A 53 22.89 -36.44 -12.07
N VAL A 54 22.09 -37.42 -11.64
CA VAL A 54 20.64 -37.28 -11.47
C VAL A 54 20.32 -36.28 -10.36
N THR A 55 20.98 -36.37 -9.20
CA THR A 55 20.80 -35.39 -8.12
C THR A 55 21.25 -33.99 -8.57
N TYR A 56 22.34 -33.85 -9.32
CA TYR A 56 22.75 -32.58 -9.89
C TYR A 56 21.71 -32.04 -10.89
N LEU A 57 21.16 -32.87 -11.78
CA LEU A 57 20.13 -32.47 -12.75
C LEU A 57 18.77 -32.17 -12.11
N VAL A 58 18.46 -32.74 -10.94
CA VAL A 58 17.24 -32.45 -10.16
C VAL A 58 17.41 -31.22 -9.27
N ILE A 59 18.62 -30.97 -8.76
CA ILE A 59 18.94 -29.80 -7.92
C ILE A 59 19.31 -28.57 -8.77
N SER A 60 19.84 -28.74 -9.98
CA SER A 60 20.23 -27.62 -10.86
C SER A 60 19.06 -26.71 -11.29
N PRO A 61 17.83 -27.23 -11.53
CA PRO A 61 16.64 -26.39 -11.74
C PRO A 61 16.19 -25.65 -10.48
N LEU A 62 16.52 -26.17 -9.28
CA LEU A 62 16.25 -25.49 -8.00
C LEU A 62 17.27 -24.38 -7.70
N ARG A 63 18.42 -24.37 -8.39
CA ARG A 63 19.51 -23.40 -8.15
C ARG A 63 19.53 -22.21 -9.12
N CYS A 64 18.74 -22.25 -10.19
CA CYS A 64 18.67 -21.17 -11.17
C CYS A 64 17.22 -20.83 -11.56
N ASN A 65 16.43 -20.34 -10.60
CA ASN A 65 15.54 -19.19 -10.83
C ASN A 65 15.08 -18.55 -9.50
N GLY A 66 15.99 -18.40 -8.54
CA GLY A 66 15.74 -17.66 -7.31
C GLY A 66 16.19 -16.22 -7.49
N ASN A 67 15.25 -15.29 -7.72
CA ASN A 67 15.53 -13.87 -7.60
C ASN A 67 16.18 -13.64 -6.22
N GLN A 68 17.40 -13.11 -6.18
CA GLN A 68 18.09 -12.76 -4.92
C GLN A 68 17.25 -11.82 -4.06
N ASP A 69 16.34 -11.07 -4.69
CA ASP A 69 15.37 -10.19 -4.03
C ASP A 69 14.32 -10.95 -3.19
N GLU A 70 13.85 -12.13 -3.61
CA GLU A 70 12.84 -12.90 -2.85
C GLU A 70 13.43 -13.54 -1.59
N VAL A 71 14.67 -14.03 -1.68
CA VAL A 71 15.37 -14.62 -0.53
C VAL A 71 15.73 -13.53 0.50
N SER A 72 16.13 -12.35 0.03
CA SER A 72 16.36 -11.19 0.89
C SER A 72 15.07 -10.72 1.57
N GLU A 73 13.96 -10.65 0.84
CA GLU A 73 12.65 -10.29 1.40
C GLU A 73 12.17 -11.31 2.45
N PHE A 74 12.38 -12.60 2.21
CA PHE A 74 12.02 -13.64 3.17
C PHE A 74 12.88 -13.57 4.45
N GLN A 75 14.18 -13.34 4.32
CA GLN A 75 15.06 -13.11 5.48
C GLN A 75 14.68 -11.86 6.26
N GLU A 76 14.27 -10.79 5.58
CA GLU A 76 13.84 -9.55 6.23
C GLU A 76 12.50 -9.74 6.96
N ARG A 77 11.56 -10.49 6.37
CA ARG A 77 10.29 -10.88 7.03
C ARG A 77 10.54 -11.73 8.27
N LEU A 78 11.46 -12.71 8.22
CA LEU A 78 11.82 -13.52 9.38
C LEU A 78 12.47 -12.68 10.49
N LYS A 79 13.38 -11.77 10.14
CA LYS A 79 13.97 -10.83 11.10
C LYS A 79 12.91 -9.95 11.74
N LYS A 80 11.99 -9.40 10.95
CA LYS A 80 10.89 -8.56 11.46
C LYS A 80 10.00 -9.32 12.44
N VAL A 81 9.58 -10.54 12.09
CA VAL A 81 8.77 -11.41 12.96
C VAL A 81 9.52 -11.76 14.24
N SER A 82 10.82 -12.09 14.15
CA SER A 82 11.63 -12.38 15.34
C SER A 82 11.72 -11.17 16.29
N SER A 83 11.94 -9.97 15.74
CA SER A 83 12.00 -8.75 16.55
C SER A 83 10.66 -8.45 17.21
N GLN A 84 9.54 -8.64 16.49
CA GLN A 84 8.21 -8.41 17.05
C GLN A 84 7.91 -9.38 18.19
N LEU A 85 8.35 -10.63 18.08
CA LEU A 85 8.19 -11.65 19.11
C LEU A 85 9.00 -11.33 20.37
N GLU A 86 10.18 -10.73 20.19
CA GLU A 86 11.05 -10.28 21.28
C GLU A 86 10.46 -9.04 21.99
N THR A 87 9.94 -8.08 21.23
CA THR A 87 9.22 -6.92 21.77
C THR A 87 7.98 -7.34 22.55
N LEU A 88 7.21 -8.31 22.05
CA LEU A 88 6.05 -8.87 22.76
C LEU A 88 6.46 -9.57 24.05
N ARG A 89 7.55 -10.36 24.03
CA ARG A 89 8.10 -10.97 25.24
C ARG A 89 8.50 -9.91 26.27
N GLN A 90 9.12 -8.83 25.84
CA GLN A 90 9.57 -7.76 26.72
C GLN A 90 8.40 -6.95 27.29
N GLN A 91 7.35 -6.72 26.50
CA GLN A 91 6.09 -6.15 26.98
C GLN A 91 5.42 -7.05 28.01
N HIS A 92 5.39 -8.37 27.76
CA HIS A 92 4.83 -9.36 28.68
C HIS A 92 5.61 -9.42 30.00
N SER A 93 6.95 -9.39 29.96
CA SER A 93 7.76 -9.37 31.19
C SER A 93 7.59 -8.07 31.99
N ASN A 94 7.45 -6.93 31.31
CA ASN A 94 7.21 -5.65 31.96
C ASN A 94 5.83 -5.61 32.62
N LEU A 95 4.79 -6.12 31.96
CA LEU A 95 3.45 -6.27 32.53
C LEU A 95 3.46 -7.17 33.77
N ILE A 96 4.12 -8.33 33.71
CA ILE A 96 4.28 -9.22 34.88
C ILE A 96 4.99 -8.50 36.03
N SER A 97 6.03 -7.70 35.73
CA SER A 97 6.75 -6.94 36.76
C SER A 97 5.89 -5.84 37.38
N GLN A 98 5.04 -5.19 36.59
CA GLN A 98 4.10 -4.16 37.07
C GLN A 98 2.99 -4.77 37.92
N ILE A 99 2.47 -5.94 37.53
CA ILE A 99 1.48 -6.70 38.31
C ILE A 99 2.10 -7.15 39.65
N LYS A 100 3.32 -7.69 39.65
CA LYS A 100 4.03 -8.05 40.90
C LYS A 100 4.31 -6.86 41.82
N LYS A 101 4.44 -5.65 41.25
CA LYS A 101 4.69 -4.42 41.99
C LYS A 101 3.39 -3.79 42.53
N SER A 102 2.24 -4.04 41.90
CA SER A 102 0.94 -3.57 42.37
C SER A 102 0.25 -4.53 43.34
N SER A 103 0.57 -5.83 43.31
CA SER A 103 0.03 -6.83 44.23
C SER A 103 0.80 -6.92 45.56
N SER A 104 0.70 -5.87 46.37
CA SER A 104 0.91 -5.97 47.82
C SER A 104 -0.27 -6.70 48.47
N LEU A 105 -0.35 -8.02 48.26
CA LEU A 105 -1.32 -8.90 48.92
C LEU A 105 -0.56 -9.99 49.68
N ASN A 106 -0.60 -9.88 51.01
CA ASN A 106 -0.27 -10.95 51.95
C ASN A 106 -1.26 -12.10 51.74
N GLY A 107 -0.86 -13.09 50.96
CA GLY A 107 -1.64 -14.31 50.70
C GLY A 107 -0.73 -15.39 50.11
N ASN A 108 -0.89 -16.62 50.61
CA ASN A 108 -0.01 -17.75 50.33
C ASN A 108 0.02 -18.08 48.82
N LEU A 109 1.21 -17.98 48.21
CA LEU A 109 1.44 -18.00 46.75
C LEU A 109 1.36 -19.41 46.13
N LYS A 110 0.57 -20.32 46.69
CA LYS A 110 0.35 -21.68 46.17
C LYS A 110 -1.07 -21.94 45.65
N ASP A 111 -2.02 -21.05 45.95
CA ASP A 111 -3.43 -21.20 45.53
C ASP A 111 -3.88 -20.17 44.49
N ILE A 112 -2.97 -19.36 43.94
CA ILE A 112 -3.28 -18.53 42.78
C ILE A 112 -3.11 -19.42 41.56
N ASP A 113 -4.23 -19.97 41.07
CA ASP A 113 -4.30 -20.59 39.76
C ASP A 113 -3.98 -19.53 38.70
N THR A 114 -2.69 -19.44 38.38
CA THR A 114 -2.18 -18.62 37.28
C THR A 114 -2.82 -19.01 35.95
N GLY A 115 -3.37 -20.23 35.82
CA GLY A 115 -4.13 -20.64 34.63
C GLY A 115 -5.36 -19.77 34.40
N SER A 116 -6.19 -19.53 35.41
CA SER A 116 -7.43 -18.73 35.28
C SER A 116 -7.17 -17.26 34.90
N LEU A 117 -6.10 -16.65 35.41
CA LEU A 117 -5.75 -15.25 35.16
C LEU A 117 -5.10 -15.02 33.79
N PHE A 118 -4.51 -16.04 33.17
CA PHE A 118 -3.98 -15.99 31.80
C PHE A 118 -5.01 -16.42 30.74
N LEU A 119 -6.08 -17.11 31.11
CA LEU A 119 -7.11 -17.59 30.18
C LEU A 119 -8.18 -16.53 29.87
N ASP A 120 -8.48 -15.61 30.79
CA ASP A 120 -9.44 -14.52 30.53
C ASP A 120 -8.87 -13.41 29.61
N GLY A 121 -7.54 -13.36 29.43
CA GLY A 121 -6.86 -12.40 28.56
C GLY A 121 -6.57 -12.89 27.13
N VAL A 122 -6.80 -14.18 26.85
CA VAL A 122 -6.52 -14.81 25.55
C VAL A 122 -7.79 -15.50 25.04
N GLN A 123 -8.89 -14.76 24.96
CA GLN A 123 -9.95 -15.16 24.03
C GLN A 123 -9.42 -14.99 22.62
N GLY A 124 -9.04 -16.11 22.00
CA GLY A 124 -8.72 -16.17 20.59
C GLY A 124 -9.92 -15.75 19.72
N PRO A 125 -9.73 -15.63 18.39
CA PRO A 125 -10.82 -15.29 17.49
C PRO A 125 -11.99 -16.28 17.62
N THR A 126 -13.20 -15.81 17.38
CA THR A 126 -14.40 -16.65 17.43
C THR A 126 -14.33 -17.79 16.41
N GLU A 127 -15.02 -18.90 16.69
CA GLU A 127 -15.10 -20.02 15.75
C GLU A 127 -15.67 -19.57 14.39
N ASP A 128 -16.71 -18.73 14.41
CA ASP A 128 -17.35 -18.17 13.21
C ASP A 128 -16.38 -17.34 12.37
N TYR A 129 -15.56 -16.49 13.02
CA TYR A 129 -14.53 -15.72 12.34
C TYR A 129 -13.51 -16.65 11.65
N GLU A 130 -13.00 -17.65 12.38
CA GLU A 130 -12.00 -18.57 11.84
C GLU A 130 -12.56 -19.46 10.72
N ASN A 131 -13.83 -19.88 10.84
CA ASN A 131 -14.55 -20.60 9.79
C ASN A 131 -14.73 -19.72 8.55
N LEU A 132 -15.15 -18.46 8.71
CA LEU A 132 -15.30 -17.52 7.60
C LEU A 132 -13.96 -17.23 6.92
N ARG A 133 -12.89 -17.00 7.70
CA ARG A 133 -11.53 -16.78 7.20
C ARG A 133 -11.04 -17.96 6.35
N ARG A 134 -11.23 -19.21 6.83
CA ARG A 134 -10.91 -20.42 6.07
C ARG A 134 -11.79 -20.58 4.83
N ARG A 135 -13.08 -20.29 4.93
CA ARG A 135 -14.02 -20.36 3.81
C ARG A 135 -13.63 -19.41 2.68
N ILE A 136 -13.26 -18.17 2.99
CA ILE A 136 -12.77 -17.19 2.00
C ILE A 136 -11.53 -17.73 1.28
N TYR A 137 -10.56 -18.27 2.04
CA TYR A 137 -9.35 -18.84 1.45
C TYR A 137 -9.67 -20.04 0.54
N SER A 138 -10.51 -20.97 1.01
CA SER A 138 -10.93 -22.14 0.23
C SER A 138 -11.68 -21.72 -1.03
N ASN A 139 -12.67 -20.84 -0.91
CA ASN A 139 -13.49 -20.36 -2.04
C ASN A 139 -12.67 -19.56 -3.06
N THR A 140 -11.62 -18.87 -2.63
CA THR A 140 -10.67 -18.22 -3.55
C THR A 140 -9.92 -19.25 -4.39
N LYS A 141 -9.48 -20.37 -3.78
CA LYS A 141 -8.86 -21.49 -4.50
C LYS A 141 -9.84 -22.18 -5.45
N GLU A 142 -11.05 -22.48 -4.97
CA GLU A 142 -12.09 -23.09 -5.80
C GLU A 142 -12.50 -22.21 -6.99
N LEU A 143 -12.54 -20.90 -6.80
CA LEU A 143 -12.76 -19.96 -7.91
C LEU A 143 -11.66 -20.10 -8.96
N TRP A 144 -10.39 -20.14 -8.55
CA TRP A 144 -9.27 -20.35 -9.48
C TRP A 144 -9.34 -21.69 -10.19
N TYR A 145 -9.60 -22.79 -9.46
CA TYR A 145 -9.73 -24.12 -10.06
C TYR A 145 -10.85 -24.18 -11.08
N TYR A 146 -12.00 -23.61 -10.75
CA TYR A 146 -13.13 -23.51 -11.66
C TYR A 146 -12.78 -22.70 -12.92
N VAL A 147 -12.21 -21.51 -12.76
CA VAL A 147 -11.79 -20.65 -13.88
C VAL A 147 -10.79 -21.38 -14.77
N HIS A 148 -9.76 -21.99 -14.18
CA HIS A 148 -8.74 -22.71 -14.92
C HIS A 148 -9.32 -23.89 -15.70
N HIS A 149 -10.18 -24.69 -15.07
CA HIS A 149 -10.82 -25.85 -15.68
C HIS A 149 -11.72 -25.46 -16.86
N GLU A 150 -12.61 -24.48 -16.67
CA GLU A 150 -13.56 -24.08 -17.70
C GLU A 150 -12.87 -23.36 -18.87
N LEU A 151 -11.87 -22.50 -18.61
CA LEU A 151 -11.10 -21.88 -19.68
C LEU A 151 -10.30 -22.90 -20.48
N THR A 152 -9.74 -23.93 -19.83
CA THR A 152 -9.00 -25.00 -20.52
C THR A 152 -9.90 -25.79 -21.47
N LYS A 153 -11.16 -26.06 -21.07
CA LYS A 153 -12.15 -26.68 -21.95
C LYS A 153 -12.47 -25.82 -23.16
N VAL A 154 -12.77 -24.54 -22.94
CA VAL A 154 -13.18 -23.61 -24.02
C VAL A 154 -12.09 -23.41 -25.06
N ILE A 155 -10.81 -23.47 -24.67
CA ILE A 155 -9.69 -23.39 -25.61
C ILE A 155 -9.77 -24.48 -26.70
N GLN A 156 -10.30 -25.66 -26.35
CA GLN A 156 -10.35 -26.84 -27.20
C GLN A 156 -11.63 -26.95 -28.05
N GLU A 157 -12.56 -26.00 -27.95
CA GLU A 157 -13.89 -26.10 -28.56
C GLU A 157 -14.16 -25.02 -29.62
N ASP A 158 -15.06 -25.30 -30.57
CA ASP A 158 -15.37 -24.41 -31.70
C ASP A 158 -16.42 -23.32 -31.34
N ASN A 159 -17.45 -23.63 -30.54
CA ASN A 159 -18.46 -22.66 -30.11
C ASN A 159 -18.04 -21.98 -28.79
N LYS A 160 -17.19 -20.95 -28.91
CA LYS A 160 -16.57 -20.26 -27.76
C LYS A 160 -17.49 -19.22 -27.11
N ALA A 161 -18.30 -18.50 -27.89
CA ALA A 161 -18.97 -17.29 -27.43
C ALA A 161 -20.05 -17.54 -26.35
N GLU A 162 -20.97 -18.48 -26.58
CA GLU A 162 -22.06 -18.78 -25.64
C GLU A 162 -21.55 -19.40 -24.32
N LYS A 163 -20.57 -20.29 -24.42
CA LYS A 163 -19.93 -20.92 -23.27
C LYS A 163 -19.14 -19.93 -22.42
N ILE A 164 -18.42 -19.01 -23.04
CA ILE A 164 -17.71 -17.93 -22.33
C ILE A 164 -18.70 -17.08 -21.53
N GLN A 165 -19.86 -16.73 -22.09
CA GLN A 165 -20.85 -15.95 -21.35
C GLN A 165 -21.35 -16.70 -20.12
N THR A 166 -21.67 -17.99 -20.27
CA THR A 166 -22.09 -18.84 -19.14
C THR A 166 -21.01 -18.95 -18.06
N ILE A 167 -19.74 -19.08 -18.47
CA ILE A 167 -18.60 -19.11 -17.53
C ILE A 167 -18.48 -17.78 -16.80
N LEU A 168 -18.60 -16.64 -17.49
CA LEU A 168 -18.55 -15.32 -16.86
C LEU A 168 -19.67 -15.13 -15.83
N ASP A 169 -20.88 -15.60 -16.13
CA ASP A 169 -22.01 -15.54 -15.20
C ASP A 169 -21.72 -16.38 -13.94
N GLN A 170 -21.21 -17.60 -14.11
CA GLN A 170 -20.83 -18.48 -12.99
C GLN A 170 -19.66 -17.92 -12.17
N ILE A 171 -18.65 -17.30 -12.81
CA ILE A 171 -17.58 -16.57 -12.13
C ILE A 171 -18.18 -15.40 -11.34
N GLY A 172 -19.14 -14.68 -11.93
CA GLY A 172 -19.84 -13.56 -11.30
C GLY A 172 -20.56 -13.96 -10.01
N GLU A 173 -21.30 -15.06 -10.02
CA GLU A 173 -21.96 -15.63 -8.83
C GLU A 173 -20.95 -15.99 -7.74
N ARG A 174 -19.89 -16.73 -8.10
CA ARG A 174 -18.85 -17.15 -7.15
C ARG A 174 -18.11 -15.95 -6.56
N LYS A 175 -17.80 -14.95 -7.38
CA LYS A 175 -17.21 -13.68 -6.94
C LYS A 175 -18.13 -12.96 -5.95
N ARG A 176 -19.44 -12.88 -6.23
CA ARG A 176 -20.42 -12.24 -5.34
C ARG A 176 -20.52 -12.96 -3.99
N SER A 177 -20.52 -14.29 -3.98
CA SER A 177 -20.44 -15.08 -2.75
C SER A 177 -19.15 -14.79 -1.96
N LEU A 178 -17.99 -14.78 -2.63
CA LEU A 178 -16.70 -14.48 -1.99
C LEU A 178 -16.65 -13.04 -1.43
N LEU A 179 -17.19 -12.06 -2.16
CA LEU A 179 -17.27 -10.68 -1.71
C LEU A 179 -18.22 -10.53 -0.50
N SER A 180 -19.35 -11.24 -0.49
CA SER A 180 -20.27 -11.28 0.66
C SER A 180 -19.57 -11.82 1.91
N ASP A 181 -18.80 -12.91 1.77
CA ASP A 181 -17.99 -13.46 2.85
C ASP A 181 -16.95 -12.44 3.34
N GLN A 182 -16.22 -11.81 2.41
CA GLN A 182 -15.23 -10.80 2.74
C GLN A 182 -15.84 -9.57 3.43
N GLN A 183 -17.05 -9.15 3.03
CA GLN A 183 -17.77 -8.04 3.64
C GLN A 183 -18.31 -8.37 5.03
N SER A 184 -18.53 -9.65 5.34
CA SER A 184 -18.96 -10.11 6.67
C SER A 184 -17.82 -10.21 7.68
N LEU A 185 -16.55 -10.34 7.23
CA LEU A 185 -15.39 -10.44 8.12
C LEU A 185 -15.30 -9.31 9.18
N PRO A 186 -15.50 -8.03 8.82
CA PRO A 186 -15.45 -6.93 9.78
C PRO A 186 -16.54 -7.00 10.85
N GLU A 187 -17.59 -7.81 10.68
CA GLU A 187 -18.63 -7.95 11.71
C GLU A 187 -18.27 -9.02 12.74
N LEU A 188 -17.45 -10.00 12.35
CA LEU A 188 -17.06 -11.15 13.17
C LEU A 188 -15.68 -11.00 13.84
N ASP A 189 -14.86 -10.05 13.39
CA ASP A 189 -13.50 -9.84 13.89
C ASP A 189 -13.45 -9.23 15.32
N GLY A 190 -14.58 -8.78 15.85
CA GLY A 190 -14.68 -8.15 17.18
C GLY A 190 -14.20 -6.69 17.23
N TYR A 191 -13.80 -6.10 16.10
CA TYR A 191 -13.23 -4.74 16.04
C TYR A 191 -14.15 -3.73 15.34
N ASN A 192 -15.40 -4.09 15.02
CA ASN A 192 -16.33 -3.18 14.33
C ASN A 192 -16.61 -1.92 15.14
N GLU A 193 -16.97 -2.08 16.41
CA GLU A 193 -17.22 -0.96 17.32
C GLU A 193 -15.97 -0.10 17.49
N TRP A 194 -14.80 -0.73 17.64
CA TRP A 194 -13.52 -0.03 17.70
C TRP A 194 -13.26 0.80 16.43
N ARG A 195 -13.50 0.25 15.23
CA ARG A 195 -13.32 0.97 13.95
C ARG A 195 -14.23 2.20 13.87
N GLN A 196 -15.50 2.06 14.27
CA GLN A 196 -16.45 3.19 14.27
C GLN A 196 -16.06 4.26 15.29
N ALA A 197 -15.72 3.84 16.51
CA ALA A 197 -15.30 4.74 17.59
C ALA A 197 -14.01 5.49 17.24
N GLU A 198 -13.00 4.80 16.71
CA GLU A 198 -11.74 5.41 16.30
C GLU A 198 -11.94 6.36 15.11
N ALA A 199 -12.73 6.00 14.10
CA ALA A 199 -13.04 6.90 12.99
C ALA A 199 -13.75 8.18 13.48
N ALA A 200 -14.67 8.06 14.44
CA ALA A 200 -15.35 9.19 15.05
C ALA A 200 -14.39 10.07 15.86
N ASN A 201 -13.52 9.45 16.69
CA ASN A 201 -12.54 10.15 17.52
C ASN A 201 -11.52 10.92 16.67
N VAL A 202 -10.94 10.29 15.63
CA VAL A 202 -10.00 10.96 14.73
C VAL A 202 -10.70 12.07 13.94
N SER A 203 -11.96 11.87 13.51
CA SER A 203 -12.74 12.95 12.87
C SER A 203 -12.93 14.13 13.82
N ASP A 204 -13.38 13.88 15.06
CA ASP A 204 -13.59 14.92 16.08
C ASP A 204 -12.28 15.68 16.41
N LEU A 205 -11.16 14.98 16.55
CA LEU A 205 -9.83 15.59 16.70
C LEU A 205 -9.51 16.55 15.54
N VAL A 206 -9.70 16.12 14.30
CA VAL A 206 -9.43 16.97 13.12
C VAL A 206 -10.37 18.17 13.08
N GLN A 207 -11.66 17.98 13.33
CA GLN A 207 -12.64 19.07 13.35
C GLN A 207 -12.30 20.09 14.46
N ARG A 208 -11.87 19.65 15.64
CA ARG A 208 -11.38 20.55 16.71
C ARG A 208 -10.13 21.33 16.29
N ARG A 209 -9.15 20.67 15.66
CA ARG A 209 -7.94 21.35 15.15
C ARG A 209 -8.28 22.41 14.10
N LEU A 210 -9.17 22.08 13.16
CA LEU A 210 -9.65 23.04 12.15
C LEU A 210 -10.39 24.21 12.79
N HIS A 211 -11.28 23.93 13.75
CA HIS A 211 -12.00 24.98 14.47
C HIS A 211 -11.04 25.90 15.24
N TYR A 212 -10.05 25.34 15.94
CA TYR A 212 -9.02 26.11 16.64
C TYR A 212 -8.23 27.00 15.68
N LEU A 213 -7.72 26.43 14.59
CA LEU A 213 -6.97 27.15 13.56
C LEU A 213 -7.78 28.29 12.94
N GLN A 214 -9.06 28.04 12.69
CA GLN A 214 -9.92 29.00 12.03
C GLN A 214 -10.43 30.10 12.96
N ASN A 215 -10.39 29.92 14.29
CA ASN A 215 -10.94 30.86 15.26
C ASN A 215 -9.87 31.39 16.22
N PRO A 216 -8.90 32.18 15.73
CA PRO A 216 -7.90 32.79 16.59
C PRO A 216 -8.57 33.78 17.57
N PRO A 217 -8.01 33.97 18.78
CA PRO A 217 -8.53 34.92 19.76
C PRO A 217 -8.36 36.37 19.28
N ASP A 218 -7.27 36.68 18.57
CA ASP A 218 -7.02 37.96 17.94
C ASP A 218 -6.81 37.76 16.43
N CYS A 219 -7.81 38.14 15.64
CA CYS A 219 -7.75 38.05 14.18
C CYS A 219 -6.70 39.01 13.59
N LYS A 220 -6.41 40.16 14.23
CA LYS A 220 -5.44 41.11 13.70
C LYS A 220 -4.04 40.50 13.71
N GLU A 221 -3.64 39.85 14.79
CA GLU A 221 -2.32 39.23 14.93
C GLU A 221 -2.19 37.86 14.27
N ALA A 222 -3.30 37.17 14.01
CA ALA A 222 -3.30 35.87 13.36
C ALA A 222 -2.61 35.87 11.98
N ARG A 223 -1.90 34.79 11.67
CA ARG A 223 -1.38 34.52 10.31
C ARG A 223 -2.55 34.06 9.45
N LYS A 224 -2.62 34.58 8.22
CA LYS A 224 -3.80 34.39 7.36
C LYS A 224 -3.40 33.83 6.01
N LEU A 225 -4.35 33.13 5.39
CA LEU A 225 -4.26 32.63 4.03
C LEU A 225 -5.50 33.06 3.26
N ILE A 226 -5.32 33.88 2.23
CA ILE A 226 -6.41 34.35 1.38
C ILE A 226 -6.64 33.35 0.24
N CYS A 227 -7.89 32.93 0.06
CA CYS A 227 -8.35 32.06 -1.01
C CYS A 227 -9.53 32.70 -1.75
N ASN A 228 -9.44 32.77 -3.09
CA ASN A 228 -10.47 33.37 -3.93
C ASN A 228 -11.35 32.28 -4.56
N LEU A 229 -12.65 32.28 -4.25
CA LEU A 229 -13.58 31.23 -4.67
C LEU A 229 -13.84 31.21 -6.19
N ASN A 230 -13.73 32.35 -6.84
CA ASN A 230 -14.20 32.60 -8.21
C ASN A 230 -13.27 32.02 -9.29
N LYS A 231 -12.88 30.74 -9.15
CA LYS A 231 -12.21 29.98 -10.20
C LYS A 231 -13.17 29.76 -11.39
N GLY A 232 -12.67 29.89 -12.61
CA GLY A 232 -13.40 29.69 -13.86
C GLY A 232 -13.76 28.23 -14.15
N CYS A 233 -14.53 27.58 -13.27
CA CYS A 233 -14.99 26.21 -13.42
C CYS A 233 -16.34 25.99 -12.70
N GLY A 234 -16.82 24.74 -12.67
CA GLY A 234 -18.07 24.37 -11.99
C GLY A 234 -17.95 24.23 -10.47
N PHE A 235 -19.08 24.05 -9.78
CA PHE A 235 -19.22 24.01 -8.31
C PHE A 235 -18.25 23.02 -7.66
N GLY A 236 -18.20 21.76 -8.12
CA GLY A 236 -17.31 20.75 -7.55
C GLY A 236 -15.81 21.12 -7.66
N CYS A 237 -15.41 21.73 -8.79
CA CYS A 237 -14.03 22.22 -8.96
C CYS A 237 -13.72 23.40 -8.02
N GLN A 238 -14.68 24.32 -7.83
CA GLN A 238 -14.53 25.42 -6.88
C GLN A 238 -14.49 24.92 -5.42
N LEU A 239 -15.27 23.90 -5.09
CA LEU A 239 -15.26 23.27 -3.78
C LEU A 239 -13.90 22.59 -3.49
N HIS A 240 -13.35 21.86 -4.46
CA HIS A 240 -11.99 21.33 -4.37
C HIS A 240 -10.93 22.44 -4.26
N HIS A 241 -11.16 23.62 -4.85
CA HIS A 241 -10.26 24.75 -4.65
C HIS A 241 -10.28 25.26 -3.20
N ILE A 242 -11.45 25.34 -2.54
CA ILE A 242 -11.53 25.67 -1.11
C ILE A 242 -10.79 24.61 -0.28
N VAL A 243 -11.02 23.33 -0.55
CA VAL A 243 -10.32 22.22 0.16
C VAL A 243 -8.81 22.34 0.03
N TYR A 244 -8.32 22.58 -1.19
CA TYR A 244 -6.91 22.83 -1.46
C TYR A 244 -6.37 23.99 -0.61
N CYS A 245 -7.08 25.11 -0.55
CA CYS A 245 -6.70 26.25 0.29
C CYS A 245 -6.72 25.91 1.78
N LEU A 246 -7.71 25.13 2.24
CA LEU A 246 -7.84 24.75 3.65
C LEU A 246 -6.72 23.81 4.10
N ILE A 247 -6.31 22.86 3.25
CA ILE A 247 -5.15 21.99 3.51
C ILE A 247 -3.87 22.82 3.62
N PHE A 248 -3.70 23.81 2.73
CA PHE A 248 -2.56 24.72 2.79
C PHE A 248 -2.57 25.57 4.07
N ALA A 249 -3.73 26.11 4.44
CA ALA A 249 -3.94 26.86 5.68
C ALA A 249 -3.58 26.01 6.91
N TYR A 250 -4.07 24.77 6.94
CA TYR A 250 -3.78 23.80 7.99
C TYR A 250 -2.28 23.49 8.11
N ALA A 251 -1.62 23.20 6.98
CA ALA A 251 -0.21 22.84 6.98
C ALA A 251 0.74 24.01 7.30
N THR A 252 0.27 25.25 7.15
CA THR A 252 1.08 26.46 7.38
C THR A 252 0.63 27.28 8.59
N GLU A 253 -0.28 26.72 9.40
CA GLU A 253 -0.82 27.33 10.62
C GLU A 253 -1.40 28.73 10.37
N ARG A 254 -2.25 28.83 9.34
CA ARG A 254 -2.93 30.07 8.96
C ARG A 254 -4.43 29.92 9.02
N THR A 255 -5.09 30.95 9.49
CA THR A 255 -6.55 31.07 9.35
C THR A 255 -6.90 31.35 7.88
N LEU A 256 -7.75 30.50 7.31
CA LEU A 256 -8.25 30.65 5.94
C LEU A 256 -9.29 31.79 5.87
N ILE A 257 -9.02 32.76 5.00
CA ILE A 257 -9.94 33.83 4.62
C ILE A 257 -10.49 33.52 3.23
N LEU A 258 -11.80 33.30 3.13
CA LEU A 258 -12.47 32.94 1.89
C LEU A 258 -13.13 34.17 1.25
N ASN A 259 -12.61 34.59 0.11
CA ASN A 259 -13.23 35.64 -0.70
C ASN A 259 -14.27 35.04 -1.64
N SER A 260 -15.55 35.18 -1.27
CA SER A 260 -16.69 34.56 -1.95
C SER A 260 -17.64 35.55 -2.65
N LYS A 261 -17.43 36.86 -2.53
CA LYS A 261 -18.29 37.87 -3.16
C LYS A 261 -18.27 37.76 -4.69
N GLY A 262 -19.43 38.00 -5.33
CA GLY A 262 -19.55 37.89 -6.79
C GLY A 262 -19.52 36.45 -7.30
N TRP A 263 -19.76 35.47 -6.44
CA TRP A 263 -19.74 34.06 -6.81
C TRP A 263 -20.86 33.72 -7.80
N ARG A 264 -20.51 33.01 -8.88
CA ARG A 264 -21.42 32.72 -10.00
C ARG A 264 -22.65 31.89 -9.62
N TYR A 265 -22.57 31.10 -8.56
CA TYR A 265 -23.69 30.28 -8.07
C TYR A 265 -24.58 31.06 -7.11
N ASN A 266 -24.02 32.07 -6.43
CA ASN A 266 -24.78 33.01 -5.61
C ASN A 266 -23.95 34.28 -5.38
N ASN A 267 -24.42 35.41 -5.91
CA ASN A 267 -23.69 36.68 -5.85
C ASN A 267 -23.47 37.19 -4.41
N LYS A 268 -24.31 36.77 -3.45
CA LYS A 268 -24.17 37.07 -2.01
C LYS A 268 -23.01 36.32 -1.35
N GLY A 269 -22.44 35.33 -2.02
CA GLY A 269 -21.27 34.59 -1.56
C GLY A 269 -21.59 33.28 -0.85
N TRP A 270 -20.56 32.68 -0.26
CA TRP A 270 -20.55 31.36 0.36
C TRP A 270 -21.54 31.28 1.53
N GLU A 271 -21.55 32.35 2.33
CA GLU A 271 -22.30 32.52 3.57
C GLU A 271 -23.81 32.60 3.34
N TYR A 272 -24.27 32.64 2.09
CA TYR A 272 -25.70 32.52 1.79
C TYR A 272 -26.22 31.10 2.05
N VAL A 273 -25.41 30.08 1.74
CA VAL A 273 -25.81 28.67 1.79
C VAL A 273 -25.17 27.94 2.98
N PHE A 274 -23.90 28.22 3.23
CA PHE A 274 -23.09 27.54 4.24
C PHE A 274 -22.68 28.49 5.37
N MET A 275 -22.25 27.94 6.49
CA MET A 275 -21.65 28.70 7.58
C MET A 275 -20.32 29.32 7.11
N PRO A 276 -19.89 30.47 7.67
CA PRO A 276 -18.57 31.00 7.40
C PRO A 276 -17.48 30.01 7.82
N ILE A 277 -16.32 30.10 7.16
CA ILE A 277 -15.19 29.20 7.46
C ILE A 277 -14.61 29.47 8.86
N SER A 278 -14.73 30.72 9.32
CA SER A 278 -14.33 31.20 10.65
C SER A 278 -15.45 32.04 11.24
N ASP A 279 -15.68 31.89 12.55
CA ASP A 279 -16.64 32.69 13.31
C ASP A 279 -15.99 33.97 13.86
N THR A 280 -14.67 33.96 14.12
CA THR A 280 -13.94 35.11 14.74
C THR A 280 -13.05 35.90 13.78
N CYS A 281 -12.71 35.36 12.61
CA CYS A 281 -11.69 35.94 11.73
C CYS A 281 -11.99 35.75 10.25
N THR A 282 -12.63 36.75 9.65
CA THR A 282 -13.16 36.69 8.27
C THR A 282 -12.55 37.73 7.32
N SER A 283 -11.57 38.52 7.77
CA SER A 283 -10.90 39.52 6.94
C SER A 283 -9.40 39.57 7.17
N ALA A 284 -8.65 40.06 6.18
CA ALA A 284 -7.21 40.26 6.28
C ALA A 284 -6.80 41.65 6.80
N TYR A 285 -7.76 42.52 7.11
CA TYR A 285 -7.52 43.94 7.44
C TYR A 285 -6.57 44.60 6.42
N ASP A 286 -5.68 45.48 6.87
CA ASP A 286 -4.68 46.20 6.08
C ASP A 286 -3.30 45.52 6.11
N ASP A 287 -3.23 44.24 6.50
CA ASP A 287 -1.96 43.50 6.54
C ASP A 287 -1.37 43.36 5.11
N LYS A 288 -0.05 43.46 4.99
CA LYS A 288 0.65 43.26 3.70
C LYS A 288 0.44 41.82 3.20
N VAL A 289 -0.22 41.71 2.04
CA VAL A 289 -0.47 40.43 1.37
C VAL A 289 0.72 40.05 0.48
N VAL A 290 1.20 38.82 0.62
CA VAL A 290 2.24 38.24 -0.25
C VAL A 290 1.67 37.07 -1.05
N MET A 291 1.85 37.08 -2.36
CA MET A 291 1.41 35.98 -3.22
C MET A 291 2.31 34.76 -3.07
N TRP A 292 1.72 33.56 -2.98
CA TRP A 292 2.44 32.29 -3.06
C TRP A 292 2.77 31.94 -4.52
N PRO A 293 3.97 31.41 -4.84
CA PRO A 293 5.09 31.13 -3.95
C PRO A 293 5.85 32.38 -3.50
N ALA A 294 5.99 32.53 -2.18
CA ALA A 294 6.78 33.61 -1.60
C ALA A 294 8.26 33.22 -1.62
N LYS A 295 9.11 34.11 -2.13
CA LYS A 295 10.55 33.90 -2.28
C LYS A 295 11.32 34.91 -1.46
N THR A 296 12.31 34.45 -0.69
CA THR A 296 13.28 35.31 0.00
C THR A 296 14.67 35.04 -0.52
N ARG A 297 15.49 36.10 -0.59
CA ARG A 297 16.92 35.96 -0.89
C ARG A 297 17.61 35.38 0.33
N LEU A 298 18.30 34.26 0.17
CA LEU A 298 19.12 33.70 1.22
C LEU A 298 20.26 34.67 1.56
N SER A 299 20.39 35.01 2.85
CA SER A 299 21.62 35.63 3.34
C SER A 299 22.76 34.61 3.31
N LYS A 300 24.02 35.05 3.18
CA LYS A 300 25.20 34.16 3.23
C LYS A 300 25.20 33.27 4.49
N LYS A 301 24.72 33.80 5.62
CA LYS A 301 24.58 33.09 6.90
C LYS A 301 23.51 31.99 6.87
N SER A 302 22.37 32.27 6.24
CA SER A 302 21.27 31.29 6.09
C SER A 302 21.62 30.17 5.11
N PHE A 303 22.37 30.46 4.04
CA PHE A 303 22.85 29.43 3.11
C PHE A 303 23.80 28.44 3.79
N LYS A 304 24.68 28.93 4.67
CA LYS A 304 25.58 28.09 5.47
C LYS A 304 24.81 27.12 6.38
N ASN A 305 23.75 27.59 7.03
CA ASN A 305 22.90 26.73 7.85
C ASN A 305 22.10 25.70 7.03
N TYR A 306 21.64 26.07 5.82
CA TYR A 306 20.96 25.14 4.91
C TYR A 306 21.90 24.00 4.44
N LEU A 307 23.17 24.30 4.19
CA LEU A 307 24.18 23.28 3.83
C LEU A 307 24.51 22.35 5.00
N LEU A 308 24.48 22.85 6.24
CA LEU A 308 24.69 22.03 7.44
C LEU A 308 23.56 21.01 7.66
N ASP A 309 22.33 21.31 7.21
CA ASP A 309 21.15 20.44 7.35
C ASP A 309 21.12 19.29 6.32
N ILE A 310 21.92 19.39 5.25
CA ILE A 310 21.98 18.39 4.16
C ILE A 310 23.02 17.29 4.42
N GLY A 311 23.87 17.43 5.45
CA GLY A 311 24.73 16.34 5.92
C GLY A 311 25.72 15.80 4.88
N ASP A 312 26.26 16.66 4.00
CA ASP A 312 27.13 16.22 2.90
C ASP A 312 28.61 16.54 3.14
N SER A 313 29.47 15.53 2.89
CA SER A 313 30.94 15.56 3.00
C SER A 313 31.65 16.54 2.06
N TYR A 314 30.90 17.39 1.32
CA TYR A 314 31.38 18.31 0.29
C TYR A 314 31.08 19.79 0.57
N GLY A 315 30.66 20.13 1.80
CA GLY A 315 30.25 21.50 2.19
C GLY A 315 31.26 22.58 1.83
N ASP A 316 32.56 22.33 2.05
CA ASP A 316 33.64 23.31 1.82
C ASP A 316 33.93 23.56 0.33
N PHE A 317 33.72 22.56 -0.54
CA PHE A 317 33.93 22.69 -1.99
C PHE A 317 32.78 23.46 -2.66
N ILE A 318 31.56 23.26 -2.16
CA ILE A 318 30.37 24.01 -2.60
C ILE A 318 30.43 25.46 -2.09
N GLU A 319 30.90 25.72 -0.87
CA GLU A 319 31.02 27.09 -0.34
C GLU A 319 31.94 27.97 -1.21
N ARG A 320 33.09 27.45 -1.68
CA ARG A 320 34.06 28.24 -2.47
C ARG A 320 33.67 28.44 -3.93
N THR A 321 33.02 27.46 -4.55
CA THR A 321 32.67 27.52 -5.98
C THR A 321 31.41 28.34 -6.22
N PHE A 322 30.47 28.38 -5.27
CA PHE A 322 29.15 29.01 -5.44
C PHE A 322 29.02 30.43 -4.88
N LEU A 323 29.88 30.86 -3.94
CA LEU A 323 29.80 32.22 -3.37
C LEU A 323 30.41 33.32 -4.25
N ASN A 324 31.07 32.96 -5.35
CA ASN A 324 31.79 33.88 -6.24
C ASN A 324 31.05 34.19 -7.56
N ASP A 325 29.86 33.62 -7.79
CA ASP A 325 29.01 33.99 -8.93
C ASP A 325 27.97 35.06 -8.52
N PRO A 326 28.05 36.29 -9.07
CA PRO A 326 27.12 37.37 -8.78
C PRO A 326 25.67 37.11 -9.22
N GLN A 327 25.43 36.15 -10.13
CA GLN A 327 24.10 35.86 -10.66
C GLN A 327 23.31 34.81 -9.85
N THR A 328 23.96 34.00 -9.01
CA THR A 328 23.27 32.97 -8.20
C THR A 328 22.82 33.47 -6.83
N GLN A 329 21.97 34.50 -6.78
CA GLN A 329 21.17 34.76 -5.58
C GLN A 329 20.05 33.71 -5.50
N ARG A 330 20.34 32.54 -4.92
CA ARG A 330 19.31 31.51 -4.66
C ARG A 330 18.20 32.13 -3.83
N THR A 331 17.03 32.23 -4.45
CA THR A 331 15.78 32.54 -3.75
C THR A 331 15.20 31.24 -3.21
N THR A 332 14.97 31.17 -1.90
CA THR A 332 14.29 30.04 -1.27
C THR A 332 12.83 30.34 -1.07
N LEU A 333 12.00 29.30 -1.16
CA LEU A 333 10.61 29.36 -0.71
C LEU A 333 10.58 29.72 0.77
N THR A 334 9.78 30.72 1.13
CA THR A 334 9.52 31.11 2.51
C THR A 334 8.04 31.04 2.80
N TYR A 335 7.71 30.64 4.02
CA TYR A 335 6.35 30.68 4.54
C TYR A 335 6.19 31.82 5.55
N ASP A 336 7.12 32.76 5.69
CA ASP A 336 7.19 33.65 6.87
C ASP A 336 6.16 34.78 6.85
N ALA A 337 5.73 35.22 5.67
CA ALA A 337 4.84 36.37 5.52
C ALA A 337 3.55 36.23 6.36
N LYS A 338 3.14 37.25 7.13
CA LYS A 338 1.94 37.17 7.99
C LYS A 338 0.66 36.82 7.23
N VAL A 339 0.48 37.39 6.03
CA VAL A 339 -0.65 37.09 5.15
C VAL A 339 -0.16 36.58 3.80
N LEU A 340 -0.57 35.37 3.45
CA LEU A 340 -0.31 34.76 2.14
C LEU A 340 -1.59 34.74 1.32
N ALA A 341 -1.47 34.95 0.01
CA ALA A 341 -2.58 34.75 -0.93
C ALA A 341 -2.23 33.63 -1.91
N LEU A 342 -3.16 32.69 -2.09
CA LEU A 342 -2.99 31.57 -3.01
C LEU A 342 -3.58 31.88 -4.38
N THR A 343 -2.85 31.46 -5.41
CA THR A 343 -3.40 31.31 -6.76
C THR A 343 -4.10 29.97 -6.90
N PHE A 344 -4.78 29.76 -8.04
CA PHE A 344 -5.31 28.45 -8.40
C PHE A 344 -4.17 27.43 -8.56
N ILE A 345 -4.44 26.19 -8.19
CA ILE A 345 -3.44 25.10 -8.18
C ILE A 345 -2.78 24.88 -9.55
N ASP A 346 -3.50 25.17 -10.64
CA ASP A 346 -3.03 25.02 -12.02
C ASP A 346 -1.95 26.05 -12.39
N SER A 347 -1.91 27.18 -11.66
CA SER A 347 -0.99 28.30 -11.92
C SER A 347 0.19 28.33 -10.95
N ILE A 348 0.31 27.36 -10.05
CA ILE A 348 1.38 27.33 -9.04
C ILE A 348 2.60 26.61 -9.61
N SER A 349 3.71 27.34 -9.71
CA SER A 349 4.99 26.81 -10.20
C SER A 349 5.67 25.86 -9.22
N GLN A 350 5.47 26.02 -7.91
CA GLN A 350 6.06 25.18 -6.87
C GLN A 350 4.98 24.66 -5.91
N LYS A 351 4.63 23.38 -6.07
CA LYS A 351 3.62 22.69 -5.26
C LYS A 351 4.25 22.17 -3.95
N PRO A 352 3.71 22.55 -2.78
CA PRO A 352 4.18 21.99 -1.52
C PRO A 352 3.94 20.49 -1.40
N LYS A 353 4.79 19.79 -0.64
CA LYS A 353 4.71 18.34 -0.43
C LYS A 353 3.50 17.88 0.39
N PHE A 354 2.86 18.78 1.13
CA PHE A 354 1.69 18.47 1.98
C PHE A 354 0.35 18.50 1.22
N LEU A 355 0.36 18.76 -0.09
CA LEU A 355 -0.85 18.67 -0.90
C LEU A 355 -1.26 17.20 -1.09
N PRO A 356 -2.56 16.92 -1.34
CA PRO A 356 -3.01 15.57 -1.64
C PRO A 356 -2.17 14.90 -2.74
N LEU A 357 -1.88 13.59 -2.64
CA LEU A 357 -2.46 12.60 -1.73
C LEU A 357 -1.78 12.51 -0.34
N ALA A 358 -0.98 13.49 0.08
CA ALA A 358 -0.39 13.49 1.41
C ALA A 358 -1.44 13.65 2.53
N ILE A 359 -1.19 13.01 3.67
CA ILE A 359 -1.95 13.14 4.92
C ILE A 359 -1.02 13.50 6.09
N PRO A 360 -1.53 14.05 7.20
CA PRO A 360 -0.71 14.37 8.37
C PRO A 360 -0.02 13.12 8.96
N LYS A 361 1.29 13.21 9.16
CA LYS A 361 2.13 12.09 9.63
C LYS A 361 1.68 11.55 10.99
N ASP A 362 1.21 12.43 11.88
CA ASP A 362 0.72 12.06 13.21
C ASP A 362 -0.60 11.28 13.19
N LEU A 363 -1.40 11.45 12.13
CA LEU A 363 -2.69 10.76 11.97
C LEU A 363 -2.60 9.54 11.07
N ALA A 364 -1.58 9.45 10.22
CA ALA A 364 -1.45 8.42 9.18
C ALA A 364 -1.64 6.99 9.72
N HIS A 365 -0.91 6.63 10.77
CA HIS A 365 -0.97 5.29 11.38
C HIS A 365 -2.36 4.98 11.98
N ARG A 366 -3.10 5.99 12.44
CA ARG A 366 -4.45 5.79 12.99
C ARG A 366 -5.46 5.57 11.87
N ILE A 367 -5.42 6.43 10.84
CA ILE A 367 -6.38 6.40 9.71
C ILE A 367 -6.27 5.09 8.93
N THR A 368 -5.06 4.63 8.64
CA THR A 368 -4.83 3.39 7.88
C THR A 368 -5.40 2.13 8.54
N ARG A 369 -5.69 2.16 9.85
CA ARG A 369 -6.25 1.03 10.58
C ARG A 369 -7.77 0.87 10.40
N PHE A 370 -8.47 1.93 10.03
CA PHE A 370 -9.93 1.90 9.86
C PHE A 370 -10.41 2.33 8.47
N ASN A 371 -9.54 2.89 7.63
CA ASN A 371 -9.90 3.38 6.30
C ASN A 371 -8.94 2.88 5.21
N GLY A 372 -9.51 2.30 4.14
CA GLY A 372 -8.77 1.79 2.99
C GLY A 372 -8.22 2.86 2.03
N ASP A 373 -8.72 4.10 2.12
CA ASP A 373 -8.18 5.26 1.40
C ASP A 373 -8.04 6.47 2.35
N PRO A 374 -6.93 6.54 3.10
CA PRO A 374 -6.66 7.62 4.03
C PRO A 374 -6.69 9.03 3.43
N SER A 375 -6.32 9.17 2.15
CA SER A 375 -6.24 10.46 1.46
C SER A 375 -7.63 11.02 1.23
N SER A 376 -8.55 10.18 0.74
CA SER A 376 -9.95 10.54 0.58
C SER A 376 -10.62 10.85 1.93
N TRP A 377 -10.28 10.09 2.98
CA TRP A 377 -10.76 10.38 4.33
C TRP A 377 -10.31 11.77 4.82
N TRP A 378 -9.04 12.13 4.60
CA TRP A 378 -8.49 13.43 4.97
C TRP A 378 -9.17 14.60 4.22
N ILE A 379 -9.36 14.46 2.90
CA ILE A 379 -10.13 15.41 2.09
C ILE A 379 -11.58 15.52 2.59
N GLY A 380 -12.18 14.38 2.97
CA GLY A 380 -13.52 14.31 3.56
C GLY A 380 -13.66 15.14 4.83
N GLN A 381 -12.62 15.24 5.68
CA GLN A 381 -12.65 16.10 6.86
C GLN A 381 -12.69 17.59 6.51
N MET A 382 -11.98 18.00 5.45
CA MET A 382 -12.01 19.37 4.96
C MET A 382 -13.38 19.72 4.40
N LEU A 383 -13.96 18.82 3.60
CA LEU A 383 -15.32 18.96 3.08
C LEU A 383 -16.35 19.05 4.21
N LYS A 384 -16.25 18.17 5.22
CA LYS A 384 -17.11 18.20 6.41
C LYS A 384 -17.05 19.54 7.14
N TYR A 385 -15.86 20.14 7.24
CA TYR A 385 -15.69 21.43 7.91
C TYR A 385 -16.30 22.59 7.11
N ILE A 386 -16.11 22.63 5.78
CA ILE A 386 -16.59 23.76 4.97
C ILE A 386 -18.08 23.65 4.61
N LEU A 387 -18.61 22.44 4.40
CA LEU A 387 -20.00 22.19 4.00
C LEU A 387 -20.98 22.17 5.17
N LYS A 388 -20.76 22.98 6.21
CA LYS A 388 -21.73 23.16 7.30
C LYS A 388 -22.91 23.99 6.77
N PRO A 389 -24.12 23.42 6.59
CA PRO A 389 -25.23 24.17 6.00
C PRO A 389 -25.79 25.20 6.99
N ARG A 390 -26.29 26.32 6.47
CA ARG A 390 -27.13 27.22 7.28
C ARG A 390 -28.49 26.59 7.52
N GLN A 391 -29.23 27.11 8.51
CA GLN A 391 -30.56 26.61 8.87
C GLN A 391 -31.52 26.51 7.67
N ALA A 392 -31.53 27.50 6.78
CA ALA A 392 -32.37 27.47 5.58
C ALA A 392 -32.00 26.32 4.62
N MET A 393 -30.70 26.08 4.40
CA MET A 393 -30.22 24.97 3.58
C MET A 393 -30.49 23.62 4.25
N GLN A 394 -30.26 23.51 5.56
CA GLN A 394 -30.54 22.28 6.31
C GLN A 394 -32.03 21.93 6.27
N LYS A 395 -32.91 22.92 6.40
CA LYS A 395 -34.36 22.75 6.24
C LYS A 395 -34.71 22.25 4.83
N ALA A 396 -34.16 22.86 3.79
CA ALA A 396 -34.39 22.43 2.42
C ALA A 396 -33.93 20.98 2.16
N ILE A 397 -32.79 20.56 2.73
CA ILE A 397 -32.31 19.18 2.68
C ILE A 397 -33.31 18.25 3.37
N ASN A 398 -33.73 18.55 4.60
CA ASN A 398 -34.65 17.71 5.37
C ASN A 398 -36.02 17.58 4.68
N ASP A 399 -36.57 18.69 4.20
CA ASP A 399 -37.84 18.71 3.46
C ASP A 399 -37.75 17.88 2.18
N THR A 400 -36.61 17.92 1.48
CA THR A 400 -36.37 17.12 0.26
C THR A 400 -36.26 15.63 0.58
N ILE A 401 -35.54 15.25 1.63
CA ILE A 401 -35.44 13.85 2.10
C ILE A 401 -36.83 13.29 2.41
N ALA A 402 -37.65 14.06 3.13
CA ALA A 402 -39.03 13.68 3.46
C ALA A 402 -39.88 13.54 2.20
N LYS A 403 -39.83 14.53 1.29
CA LYS A 403 -40.60 14.53 0.04
C LYS A 403 -40.25 13.37 -0.89
N MET A 404 -38.98 12.99 -0.94
CA MET A 404 -38.51 11.88 -1.78
C MET A 404 -38.73 10.50 -1.15
N ASN A 405 -39.20 10.44 0.11
CA ASN A 405 -39.26 9.19 0.88
C ASN A 405 -37.92 8.43 0.84
N PHE A 406 -36.82 9.17 1.01
CA PHE A 406 -35.46 8.67 0.79
C PHE A 406 -35.08 7.63 1.87
N LYS A 407 -35.13 6.35 1.52
CA LYS A 407 -34.98 5.19 2.42
C LYS A 407 -33.88 4.23 1.94
N LYS A 408 -33.29 3.49 2.87
CA LYS A 408 -32.29 2.43 2.61
C LYS A 408 -32.99 1.07 2.38
N PRO A 409 -32.35 0.11 1.67
CA PRO A 409 -31.08 0.25 0.95
C PRO A 409 -31.23 1.12 -0.31
N ILE A 410 -30.19 1.89 -0.62
CA ILE A 410 -30.20 2.80 -1.77
C ILE A 410 -28.80 2.89 -2.37
N VAL A 411 -28.73 2.88 -3.70
CA VAL A 411 -27.52 3.10 -4.49
C VAL A 411 -27.69 4.42 -5.25
N GLY A 412 -26.73 5.33 -5.07
CA GLY A 412 -26.72 6.61 -5.77
C GLY A 412 -25.99 6.49 -7.10
N VAL A 413 -26.65 6.87 -8.20
CA VAL A 413 -26.07 6.87 -9.55
C VAL A 413 -26.02 8.30 -10.07
N HIS A 414 -24.81 8.79 -10.38
CA HIS A 414 -24.60 10.12 -10.94
C HIS A 414 -24.15 10.02 -12.40
N ILE A 415 -25.02 10.46 -13.31
CA ILE A 415 -24.79 10.38 -14.76
C ILE A 415 -24.44 11.77 -15.28
N ARG A 416 -23.13 12.05 -15.41
CA ARG A 416 -22.63 13.33 -15.91
C ARG A 416 -22.56 13.32 -17.44
N ARG A 417 -23.33 14.19 -18.09
CA ARG A 417 -23.38 14.33 -19.57
C ARG A 417 -23.00 15.75 -20.00
N THR A 418 -23.82 16.37 -20.85
CA THR A 418 -23.74 17.78 -21.30
C THR A 418 -22.31 18.18 -21.71
N ASP A 419 -21.85 19.34 -21.23
CA ASP A 419 -20.55 19.97 -21.47
C ASP A 419 -19.30 19.12 -21.18
N LYS A 420 -19.43 17.98 -20.50
CA LYS A 420 -18.28 17.11 -20.17
C LYS A 420 -18.01 16.06 -21.23
N VAL A 421 -19.02 15.69 -22.01
CA VAL A 421 -18.87 14.66 -23.04
C VAL A 421 -18.03 15.21 -24.18
N GLY A 422 -16.98 14.48 -24.54
CA GLY A 422 -16.06 14.86 -25.63
C GLY A 422 -14.98 15.87 -25.25
N THR A 423 -14.97 16.35 -24.00
CA THR A 423 -13.94 17.27 -23.47
C THR A 423 -13.19 16.63 -22.30
N GLU A 424 -13.92 16.24 -21.26
CA GLU A 424 -13.36 15.71 -20.00
C GLU A 424 -13.80 14.27 -19.68
N ALA A 425 -14.86 13.78 -20.33
CA ALA A 425 -15.41 12.45 -20.12
C ALA A 425 -16.00 11.86 -21.40
N ALA A 426 -16.16 10.54 -21.41
CA ALA A 426 -16.88 9.82 -22.46
C ALA A 426 -18.40 9.81 -22.18
N PHE A 427 -19.18 9.61 -23.24
CA PHE A 427 -20.60 9.31 -23.08
C PHE A 427 -20.75 7.86 -22.61
N HIS A 428 -21.56 7.66 -21.57
CA HIS A 428 -21.92 6.34 -21.07
C HIS A 428 -23.45 6.20 -21.06
N HIS A 429 -23.94 5.11 -21.64
CA HIS A 429 -25.36 4.79 -21.63
C HIS A 429 -25.83 4.38 -20.23
N ILE A 430 -27.12 4.57 -19.95
CA ILE A 430 -27.71 4.23 -18.63
C ILE A 430 -27.50 2.76 -18.26
N HIS A 431 -27.58 1.85 -19.22
CA HIS A 431 -27.46 0.41 -18.96
C HIS A 431 -26.07 0.04 -18.42
N GLU A 432 -25.02 0.76 -18.78
CA GLU A 432 -23.66 0.54 -18.24
C GLU A 432 -23.63 0.77 -16.72
N TYR A 433 -24.37 1.77 -16.23
CA TYR A 433 -24.47 2.04 -14.79
C TYR A 433 -25.34 1.01 -14.06
N MET A 434 -26.43 0.56 -14.69
CA MET A 434 -27.38 -0.37 -14.07
C MET A 434 -26.84 -1.81 -13.95
N VAL A 435 -25.69 -2.10 -14.55
CA VAL A 435 -24.96 -3.38 -14.40
C VAL A 435 -24.22 -3.45 -13.05
N HIS A 436 -23.87 -2.32 -12.45
CA HIS A 436 -23.11 -2.21 -11.20
C HIS A 436 -24.03 -1.98 -10.00
#